data_AF-A0A427Y9U0-F1
#
_entry.id   AF-A0A427Y9U0-F1
#
_cell.length_a   1.000
_cell.length_b   1.000
_cell.length_c   1.000
_cell.angle_alpha   90.00
_cell.angle_beta   90.00
_cell.angle_gamma   90.00
#
_symmetry.space_group_name_H-M   'P 1'
#
loop_
_entity.id
_entity.type
_entity.pdbx_description
1 polymer ?
#
loop_
_entity_poly.entity_id
_entity_poly.type
_entity_poly.pdbx_seq_one_letter_code
_entity_poly.pdbx_strand_id
1 'polypeptide(L)'
;MEAQSAPSSSTDPREPVVLELRASKQGRLHGKAWKSDKVATRRSYISSELKTPFEKRMEKSKAHKALLAVEQEMKESEQEAKDRKVTLIRERRERQAEKQRMEERAAKMSAKRLQRLKKGRSKKING
;
A
#
# COMPACT_ATOMS: atom_id res chain seq x y z
N MET A 1 -42.03 76.48 69.43
CA MET A 1 -40.57 76.29 69.54
C MET A 1 -40.33 75.10 70.47
N GLU A 2 -39.25 74.35 70.23
CA GLU A 2 -38.83 73.09 70.89
C GLU A 2 -39.54 71.81 70.41
N ALA A 3 -38.90 70.67 70.17
CA ALA A 3 -37.54 70.29 69.79
C ALA A 3 -37.63 68.80 69.36
N GLN A 4 -36.93 68.41 68.30
CA GLN A 4 -36.86 67.04 67.79
C GLN A 4 -36.01 66.16 68.74
N SER A 5 -36.38 64.89 68.94
CA SER A 5 -35.43 63.88 69.42
C SER A 5 -35.49 62.64 68.52
N ALA A 6 -34.36 62.33 67.90
CA ALA A 6 -34.11 61.12 67.13
C ALA A 6 -33.36 60.11 68.02
N PRO A 7 -33.63 58.80 67.94
CA PRO A 7 -32.73 57.81 68.50
C PRO A 7 -31.67 57.39 67.47
N SER A 8 -30.47 57.93 67.71
CA SER A 8 -29.12 57.34 67.61
C SER A 8 -28.91 56.04 66.81
N SER A 9 -27.97 56.17 65.88
CA SER A 9 -27.18 55.12 65.22
C SER A 9 -26.51 54.15 66.21
N SER A 10 -26.88 52.86 66.17
CA SER A 10 -26.07 51.77 66.72
C SER A 10 -25.14 51.23 65.63
N THR A 11 -23.88 51.66 65.66
CA THR A 11 -22.81 51.10 64.84
C THR A 11 -22.28 49.85 65.52
N ASP A 12 -22.86 48.68 65.21
CA ASP A 12 -22.25 47.40 65.57
C ASP A 12 -20.95 47.20 64.76
N PRO A 13 -19.85 46.70 65.37
CA PRO A 13 -18.68 46.28 64.62
C PRO A 13 -19.03 45.01 63.84
N ARG A 14 -19.46 45.17 62.59
CA ARG A 14 -19.67 44.07 61.62
C ARG A 14 -18.37 43.28 61.50
N GLU A 15 -18.41 42.02 61.91
CA GLU A 15 -17.36 41.04 61.61
C GLU A 15 -17.03 41.08 60.10
N PRO A 16 -15.75 40.97 59.72
CA PRO A 16 -15.39 41.01 58.31
C PRO A 16 -15.97 39.78 57.61
N VAL A 17 -16.88 40.02 56.65
CA VAL A 17 -17.39 38.99 55.75
C VAL A 17 -16.21 38.49 54.91
N VAL A 18 -15.69 37.31 55.24
CA VAL A 18 -14.64 36.63 54.47
C VAL A 18 -15.28 36.11 53.18
N LEU A 19 -15.11 36.85 52.09
CA LEU A 19 -15.52 36.39 50.76
C LEU A 19 -14.51 35.34 50.26
N GLU A 20 -14.91 34.08 50.25
CA GLU A 20 -14.12 32.99 49.66
C GLU A 20 -13.96 33.20 48.15
N LEU A 21 -12.77 33.64 47.74
CA LEU A 21 -12.39 33.73 46.32
C LEU A 21 -12.33 32.31 45.73
N ARG A 22 -13.32 31.95 44.90
CA ARG A 22 -13.31 30.69 44.15
C ARG A 22 -12.04 30.59 43.31
N ALA A 23 -11.39 29.43 43.35
CA ALA A 23 -10.21 29.15 42.53
C ALA A 23 -10.56 29.28 41.03
N SER A 24 -10.15 30.37 40.39
CA SER A 24 -10.23 30.51 38.94
C SER A 24 -9.13 29.64 38.28
N LYS A 25 -9.38 29.15 37.07
CA LYS A 25 -8.38 28.38 36.30
C LYS A 25 -7.07 29.15 36.09
N GLN A 26 -7.13 30.48 36.12
CA GLN A 26 -6.00 31.40 36.00
C GLN A 26 -5.22 31.59 37.33
N GLY A 27 -5.63 30.93 38.41
CA GLY A 27 -5.21 31.19 39.79
C GLY A 27 -3.79 30.78 40.18
N ARG A 28 -2.94 30.31 39.25
CA ARG A 28 -1.57 29.87 39.57
C ARG A 28 -0.46 30.86 39.22
N LEU A 29 -0.80 32.01 38.64
CA LEU A 29 0.19 33.03 38.25
C LEU A 29 -0.14 34.34 38.96
N HIS A 30 0.63 34.66 40.01
CA HIS A 30 0.59 35.95 40.71
C HIS A 30 0.47 37.12 39.71
N GLY A 31 -0.66 37.83 39.75
CA GLY A 31 -0.87 39.09 39.02
C GLY A 31 -1.03 39.01 37.50
N LYS A 32 -1.23 37.83 36.90
CA LYS A 32 -1.37 37.69 35.42
C LYS A 32 -2.68 37.01 35.00
N ALA A 33 -3.79 37.38 35.62
CA ALA A 33 -5.12 36.85 35.32
C ALA A 33 -5.60 37.09 33.87
N TRP A 34 -5.01 38.07 33.17
CA TRP A 34 -5.28 38.38 31.76
C TRP A 34 -4.61 37.42 30.77
N LYS A 35 -3.71 36.55 31.23
CA LYS A 35 -3.03 35.57 30.36
C LYS A 35 -3.85 34.29 30.27
N SER A 36 -4.01 33.76 29.06
CA SER A 36 -4.59 32.44 28.83
C SER A 36 -3.64 31.32 29.25
N ASP A 37 -4.22 30.16 29.58
CA ASP A 37 -3.47 28.95 29.91
C ASP A 37 -2.61 28.52 28.72
N LYS A 38 -1.33 28.20 29.00
CA LYS A 38 -0.41 27.67 27.99
C LYS A 38 -0.76 26.21 27.71
N VAL A 39 -1.58 25.98 26.69
CA VAL A 39 -1.92 24.64 26.17
C VAL A 39 -1.24 24.42 24.83
N ALA A 40 -0.88 23.18 24.52
CA ALA A 40 -0.33 22.81 23.21
C ALA A 40 -1.30 23.19 22.07
N THR A 41 -0.78 23.88 21.05
CA THR A 41 -1.57 24.31 19.88
C THR A 41 -2.09 23.09 19.11
N ARG A 42 -3.40 22.86 19.11
CA ARG A 42 -4.04 21.83 18.28
C ARG A 42 -4.42 22.43 16.94
N ARG A 43 -3.91 21.86 15.83
CA ARG A 43 -4.28 22.27 14.47
C ARG A 43 -5.71 21.82 14.16
N SER A 44 -6.64 22.77 14.11
CA SER A 44 -8.06 22.54 13.81
C SER A 44 -8.30 22.11 12.36
N TYR A 45 -7.49 22.62 11.43
CA TYR A 45 -7.62 22.39 9.99
C TYR A 45 -7.22 20.99 9.50
N ILE A 46 -6.63 20.15 10.37
CA ILE A 46 -6.27 18.78 9.97
C ILE A 46 -7.56 17.99 9.73
N SER A 47 -7.69 17.40 8.54
CA SER A 47 -8.83 16.57 8.16
C SER A 47 -8.99 15.38 9.13
N SER A 48 -10.23 14.92 9.32
CA SER A 48 -10.54 13.77 10.18
C SER A 48 -9.80 12.50 9.75
N GLU A 49 -9.53 12.35 8.46
CA GLU A 49 -8.80 11.21 7.89
C GLU A 49 -7.33 11.14 8.36
N LEU A 50 -6.69 12.30 8.50
CA LEU A 50 -5.32 12.41 9.01
C LEU A 50 -5.25 12.27 10.55
N LYS A 51 -6.40 12.34 11.24
CA LYS A 51 -6.52 12.11 12.69
C LYS A 51 -6.75 10.63 13.04
N THR A 52 -6.59 9.71 12.09
CA THR A 52 -6.82 8.29 12.34
C THR A 52 -5.76 7.69 13.28
N PRO A 53 -6.17 6.88 14.28
CA PRO A 53 -5.23 6.20 15.15
C PRO A 53 -4.36 5.23 14.33
N PHE A 54 -3.14 5.00 14.81
CA PHE A 54 -2.17 4.13 14.15
C PHE A 54 -2.72 2.72 13.90
N GLU A 55 -3.49 2.18 14.84
CA GLU A 55 -4.12 0.85 14.76
C GLU A 55 -4.99 0.70 13.50
N LYS A 56 -5.89 1.66 13.25
CA LYS A 56 -6.75 1.66 12.06
C LYS A 56 -5.97 1.77 10.75
N ARG A 57 -4.82 2.46 10.77
CA ARG A 57 -3.92 2.52 9.59
C ARG A 57 -3.25 1.18 9.35
N MET A 58 -2.80 0.51 10.41
CA MET A 58 -2.22 -0.83 10.33
C MET A 58 -3.22 -1.88 9.84
N GLU A 59 -4.47 -1.82 10.29
CA GLU A 59 -5.54 -2.69 9.80
C GLU A 59 -5.75 -2.54 8.28
N LYS A 60 -5.85 -1.29 7.80
CA LYS A 60 -5.97 -1.00 6.36
C LYS A 60 -4.76 -1.52 5.57
N SER A 61 -3.54 -1.30 6.07
CA SER A 61 -2.34 -1.80 5.43
C SER A 61 -2.28 -3.33 5.40
N LYS A 62 -2.73 -4.02 6.46
CA LYS A 62 -2.83 -5.49 6.49
C LYS A 62 -3.84 -6.00 5.48
N ALA A 63 -5.03 -5.40 5.42
CA ALA A 63 -6.06 -5.75 4.44
C ALA A 63 -5.56 -5.57 3.00
N HIS A 64 -4.90 -4.43 2.72
CA HIS A 64 -4.32 -4.17 1.40
C HIS A 64 -3.23 -5.18 1.03
N LYS A 65 -2.35 -5.54 1.97
CA LYS A 65 -1.32 -6.57 1.74
C LYS A 65 -1.94 -7.94 1.45
N ALA A 66 -3.01 -8.31 2.16
CA ALA A 66 -3.72 -9.56 1.90
C ALA A 66 -4.34 -9.58 0.50
N LEU A 67 -4.95 -8.47 0.06
CA LEU A 67 -5.50 -8.35 -1.30
C LEU A 67 -4.41 -8.49 -2.38
N LEU A 68 -3.28 -7.80 -2.20
CA LEU A 68 -2.16 -7.88 -3.13
C LEU A 68 -1.56 -9.29 -3.20
N ALA A 69 -1.47 -10.00 -2.08
CA ALA A 69 -0.97 -11.38 -2.08
C ALA A 69 -1.87 -12.29 -2.94
N VAL A 70 -3.20 -12.19 -2.75
CA VAL A 70 -4.17 -12.95 -3.56
C VAL A 70 -4.07 -12.58 -5.05
N GLU A 71 -3.92 -11.28 -5.36
CA GLU A 71 -3.75 -10.83 -6.74
C GLU A 71 -2.46 -11.38 -7.38
N GLN A 72 -1.36 -11.45 -6.62
CA GLN A 72 -0.10 -12.02 -7.08
C GLN A 72 -0.24 -13.52 -7.34
N GLU A 73 -0.81 -14.27 -6.40
CA GLU A 73 -1.06 -15.71 -6.56
C GLU A 73 -1.91 -16.01 -7.82
N MET A 74 -2.94 -15.20 -8.08
CA MET A 74 -3.76 -15.34 -9.29
C MET A 74 -2.94 -15.09 -10.56
N LYS A 75 -2.18 -13.99 -10.60
CA LYS A 75 -1.34 -13.64 -11.78
C LYS A 75 -0.26 -14.68 -12.05
N GLU A 76 0.40 -15.17 -11.02
CA GLU A 76 1.42 -16.22 -11.13
C GLU A 76 0.81 -17.50 -11.70
N SER A 77 -0.35 -17.93 -11.19
CA SER A 77 -1.03 -19.13 -11.70
C SER A 77 -1.42 -19.03 -13.18
N GLU A 78 -1.86 -17.85 -13.63
CA GLU A 78 -2.18 -17.60 -15.03
C GLU A 78 -0.94 -17.59 -15.92
N GLN A 79 0.15 -16.97 -15.44
CA GLN A 79 1.41 -16.91 -16.17
C GLN A 79 2.01 -18.29 -16.33
N GLU A 80 2.05 -19.10 -15.27
CA GLU A 80 2.50 -20.49 -15.34
C GLU A 80 1.71 -21.31 -16.36
N ALA A 81 0.37 -21.16 -16.39
CA ALA A 81 -0.46 -21.86 -17.35
C ALA A 81 -0.18 -21.43 -18.80
N LYS A 82 0.11 -20.15 -19.03
CA LYS A 82 0.51 -19.62 -20.35
C LYS A 82 1.89 -20.15 -20.75
N ASP A 83 2.84 -20.09 -19.84
CA ASP A 83 4.22 -20.51 -20.08
C ASP A 83 4.29 -22.01 -20.38
N ARG A 84 3.56 -22.84 -19.64
CA ARG A 84 3.42 -24.29 -19.93
C ARG A 84 2.89 -24.54 -21.36
N LYS A 85 1.94 -23.73 -21.86
CA LYS A 85 1.44 -23.89 -23.24
C LYS A 85 2.50 -23.47 -24.25
N VAL A 86 3.20 -22.38 -24.00
CA VAL A 86 4.25 -21.86 -24.89
C VAL A 86 5.40 -22.86 -24.98
N THR A 87 5.86 -23.41 -23.85
CA THR A 87 6.95 -24.41 -23.84
C THR A 87 6.57 -25.66 -24.61
N LEU A 88 5.37 -26.21 -24.38
CA LEU A 88 4.88 -27.39 -25.11
C LEU A 88 4.80 -27.16 -26.63
N ILE A 89 4.30 -26.00 -27.06
CA ILE A 89 4.23 -25.65 -28.49
C ILE A 89 5.63 -25.50 -29.08
N ARG A 90 6.53 -24.84 -28.34
CA ARG A 90 7.91 -24.64 -28.75
C ARG A 90 8.63 -25.98 -28.93
N GLU A 91 8.57 -26.86 -27.93
CA GLU A 91 9.15 -28.20 -27.98
C GLU A 91 8.59 -29.03 -29.15
N ARG A 92 7.27 -28.93 -29.41
CA ARG A 92 6.66 -29.62 -30.55
C ARG A 92 7.21 -29.12 -31.88
N ARG A 93 7.37 -27.79 -32.04
CA ARG A 93 7.92 -27.17 -33.26
C ARG A 93 9.38 -27.53 -33.45
N GLU A 94 10.18 -27.48 -32.39
CA GLU A 94 11.60 -27.86 -32.41
C GLU A 94 11.77 -29.32 -32.82
N ARG A 95 11.00 -30.24 -32.22
CA ARG A 95 11.02 -31.67 -32.59
C ARG A 95 10.62 -31.91 -34.05
N GLN A 96 9.63 -31.18 -34.56
CA GLN A 96 9.22 -31.28 -35.97
C GLN A 96 10.30 -30.74 -36.91
N ALA A 97 10.90 -29.59 -36.59
CA ALA A 97 11.96 -28.98 -37.39
C ALA A 97 13.22 -29.88 -37.44
N GLU A 98 13.59 -30.49 -36.31
CA GLU A 98 14.69 -31.46 -36.27
C GLU A 98 14.41 -32.69 -37.12
N LYS A 99 13.19 -33.23 -37.03
CA LYS A 99 12.76 -34.37 -37.86
C LYS A 99 12.85 -34.04 -39.35
N GLN A 100 12.29 -32.90 -39.76
CA GLN A 100 12.35 -32.42 -41.15
C GLN A 100 13.80 -32.25 -41.63
N ARG A 101 14.66 -31.62 -40.81
CA ARG A 101 16.08 -31.44 -41.13
C ARG A 101 16.79 -32.78 -41.35
N MET A 102 16.47 -33.79 -40.54
CA MET A 102 17.05 -35.13 -40.67
C MET A 102 16.54 -35.86 -41.91
N GLU A 103 15.25 -35.74 -42.22
CA GLU A 103 14.63 -36.30 -43.42
C GLU A 103 15.20 -35.66 -44.69
N GLU A 104 15.32 -34.33 -44.73
CA GLU A 104 15.95 -33.60 -45.84
C GLU A 104 17.41 -34.04 -46.05
N ARG A 105 18.17 -34.20 -44.96
CA ARG A 105 19.56 -34.68 -45.02
C ARG A 105 19.61 -36.12 -45.56
N ALA A 106 18.73 -37.00 -45.09
CA ALA A 106 18.63 -38.38 -45.57
C ALA A 106 18.25 -38.42 -47.06
N ALA A 107 17.27 -37.62 -47.49
CA ALA A 107 16.86 -37.49 -48.88
C ALA A 107 17.99 -36.97 -49.77
N LYS A 108 18.76 -35.98 -49.32
CA LYS A 108 19.94 -35.49 -50.04
C LYS A 108 21.00 -36.57 -50.23
N MET A 109 21.22 -37.41 -49.21
CA MET A 109 22.18 -38.51 -49.28
C MET A 109 21.70 -39.66 -50.17
N SER A 110 20.42 -40.01 -50.10
CA SER A 110 19.82 -41.04 -50.96
C SER A 110 19.83 -40.61 -52.43
N ALA A 111 19.48 -39.35 -52.72
CA ALA A 111 19.56 -38.77 -54.07
C ALA A 111 20.99 -38.82 -54.62
N LYS A 112 22.00 -38.42 -53.82
CA LYS A 112 23.42 -38.53 -54.19
C LYS A 112 23.83 -39.98 -54.47
N ARG A 113 23.36 -40.94 -53.67
CA ARG A 113 23.62 -42.38 -53.89
C ARG A 113 23.04 -42.85 -55.22
N LEU A 114 21.79 -42.49 -55.53
CA LEU A 114 21.15 -42.83 -56.79
C LEU A 114 21.87 -42.21 -58.00
N GLN A 115 22.31 -40.94 -57.88
CA GLN A 115 23.11 -40.29 -58.93
C GLN A 115 24.43 -41.04 -59.19
N ARG A 116 25.14 -41.46 -58.13
CA ARG A 116 26.37 -42.27 -58.26
C ARG A 116 26.12 -43.60 -58.96
N LEU A 117 25.06 -44.31 -58.57
CA LEU A 117 24.67 -45.58 -59.21
C LEU A 117 24.31 -45.39 -60.69
N LYS A 118 23.58 -44.33 -61.04
CA LYS A 118 23.24 -43.99 -62.43
C LYS A 118 24.49 -43.68 -63.26
N LYS A 119 25.42 -42.88 -62.73
CA LYS A 119 26.69 -42.57 -63.40
C LYS A 119 27.59 -43.81 -63.58
N GLY A 120 27.55 -44.76 -62.65
CA GLY A 120 28.27 -46.03 -62.76
C GLY A 120 27.69 -47.01 -63.78
N ARG A 121 26.36 -46.98 -63.99
CA ARG A 121 25.65 -47.85 -64.94
C ARG A 121 25.69 -47.41 -66.40
N SER A 122 26.01 -46.14 -66.68
CA SER A 122 26.01 -45.61 -68.05
C SER A 122 27.32 -45.84 -68.82
N LYS A 123 28.33 -46.51 -68.24
CA LYS A 123 29.41 -47.10 -69.05
C LYS A 123 28.83 -48.33 -69.74
N LYS A 124 28.24 -48.09 -70.91
CA LYS A 124 27.93 -49.13 -71.90
C LYS A 124 29.25 -49.81 -72.23
N ILE A 125 29.55 -50.92 -71.56
CA ILE A 125 30.50 -51.90 -72.06
C ILE A 125 29.74 -52.58 -73.19
N ASN A 126 29.85 -52.01 -74.39
CA ASN A 126 29.49 -52.75 -75.60
C ASN A 126 30.47 -53.94 -75.63
N GLY A 127 29.94 -55.15 -75.42
CA GLY A 127 30.55 -56.36 -75.95
C GLY A 127 30.34 -56.41 -77.46
#